data_AF-A0A9E2XY25-F1
#
_entry.id   AF-A0A9E2XY25-F1
#
_cell.length_a   1.000
_cell.length_b   1.000
_cell.length_c   1.000
_cell.angle_alpha   90.00
_cell.angle_beta   90.00
_cell.angle_gamma   90.00
#
_symmetry.space_group_name_H-M   'P 1'
#
loop_
_entity.id
_entity.type
_entity.pdbx_description
1 polymer ?
#
loop_
_entity_poly.entity_id
_entity_poly.type
_entity_poly.pdbx_seq_one_letter_code
_entity_poly.pdbx_strand_id
1 'polypeptide(L)'
;RRAQKLLEQGRKMIPGLAASHPQERISVWMGHRPSLPDSLPVLGPSSATPDVIYAFGHGHVGMTAAPMTGKIVADLVAGRPPSIDIAPFSAARFR
;
A
#
# COMPACT_ATOMS: atom_id res chain seq x y z
N ARG A 1 20.00 9.88 8.35
CA ARG A 1 19.90 11.30 7.89
C ARG A 1 18.46 11.81 7.68
N ARG A 2 17.64 11.27 6.77
CA ARG A 2 16.25 11.78 6.55
C ARG A 2 15.33 11.60 7.77
N ALA A 3 15.29 10.39 8.35
CA ALA A 3 14.48 10.10 9.54
C ALA A 3 14.85 10.98 10.76
N GLN A 4 16.14 11.23 10.98
CA GLN A 4 16.63 12.11 12.06
C GLN A 4 16.14 13.55 11.89
N LYS A 5 16.22 14.11 10.66
CA LYS A 5 15.69 15.44 10.37
C LYS A 5 14.18 15.53 10.63
N LEU A 6 13.41 14.49 10.29
CA LEU A 6 11.98 14.44 10.59
C LEU A 6 11.71 14.41 12.10
N LEU A 7 12.49 13.66 12.87
CA LEU A 7 12.39 13.61 14.32
C LEU A 7 12.69 14.98 14.96
N GLU A 8 13.75 15.66 14.51
CA GLU A 8 14.09 17.02 14.97
C GLU A 8 12.94 18.00 14.72
N GLN A 9 12.30 17.95 13.55
CA GLN A 9 11.13 18.78 13.24
C GLN A 9 9.92 18.40 14.09
N GLY A 10 9.63 17.11 14.25
CA GLY A 10 8.54 16.61 15.08
C GLY A 10 8.63 17.07 16.53
N ARG A 11 9.84 17.07 17.12
CA ARG A 11 10.09 17.58 18.47
C ARG A 11 9.84 19.08 18.60
N LYS A 12 10.12 19.87 17.56
CA LYS A 12 9.85 21.31 17.53
C LYS A 12 8.35 21.59 17.41
N MET A 13 7.65 20.81 16.59
CA MET A 13 6.21 20.98 16.31
C MET A 13 5.32 20.44 17.44
N ILE A 14 5.79 19.44 18.19
CA ILE A 14 5.03 18.77 19.25
C ILE A 14 5.90 18.77 20.53
N PRO A 15 5.83 19.81 21.37
CA PRO A 15 6.72 19.96 22.53
C PRO A 15 6.66 18.78 23.53
N GLY A 16 5.50 18.13 23.68
CA GLY A 16 5.34 16.95 24.54
C GLY A 16 5.99 15.67 24.01
N LEU A 17 6.38 15.63 22.72
CA LEU A 17 6.88 14.41 22.09
C LEU A 17 8.18 13.92 22.73
N ALA A 18 9.09 14.82 23.10
CA ALA A 18 10.38 14.46 23.70
C ALA A 18 10.23 13.84 25.09
N ALA A 19 9.30 14.35 25.90
CA ALA A 19 9.04 13.82 27.24
C ALA A 19 8.37 12.43 27.20
N SER A 20 7.44 12.22 26.27
CA SER A 20 6.71 10.94 26.15
C SER A 20 7.47 9.84 25.39
N HIS A 21 8.44 10.22 24.53
CA HIS A 21 9.19 9.29 23.69
C HIS A 21 10.71 9.58 23.78
N PRO A 22 11.38 9.11 24.84
CA PRO A 22 12.83 9.28 25.00
C PRO A 22 13.59 8.52 23.91
N GLN A 23 14.83 8.95 23.66
CA GLN A 23 15.62 8.47 22.52
C GLN A 23 15.81 6.95 22.52
N GLU A 24 15.95 6.32 23.70
CA GLU A 24 16.16 4.88 23.81
C GLU A 24 14.93 4.05 23.38
N ARG A 25 13.74 4.66 23.34
CA ARG A 25 12.49 4.00 22.90
C ARG A 25 12.19 4.19 21.42
N ILE A 26 13.08 4.84 20.66
CA ILE A 26 12.88 5.11 19.24
C ILE A 26 13.64 4.08 18.39
N SER A 27 12.91 3.32 17.60
CA SER A 27 13.49 2.52 16.51
C SER A 27 13.42 3.28 15.19
N VAL A 28 14.41 3.05 14.33
CA VAL A 28 14.45 3.61 12.98
C VAL A 28 14.33 2.47 11.98
N TRP A 29 13.36 2.56 11.08
CA TRP A 29 13.14 1.56 10.03
C TRP A 29 12.83 2.24 8.70
N MET A 30 12.92 1.47 7.62
CA MET A 30 12.61 1.89 6.26
C MET A 30 12.00 0.72 5.48
N GLY A 31 11.05 1.02 4.61
CA GLY A 31 10.47 0.08 3.67
C GLY A 31 10.24 0.72 2.31
N HIS A 32 10.18 -0.13 1.28
CA HIS A 32 9.87 0.28 -0.08
C HIS A 32 8.36 0.36 -0.29
N ARG A 33 7.90 1.44 -0.90
CA ARG A 33 6.49 1.57 -1.32
C ARG A 33 6.32 0.86 -2.66
N PRO A 34 5.43 -0.15 -2.76
CA PRO A 34 5.13 -0.79 -4.04
C PRO A 34 4.21 0.13 -4.84
N SER A 35 4.77 1.14 -5.49
CA SER A 35 4.02 2.12 -6.30
C SER A 35 4.21 1.85 -7.79
N LEU A 36 3.16 2.09 -8.57
CA LEU A 36 3.18 2.06 -10.02
C LEU A 36 3.17 3.48 -10.60
N PRO A 37 3.55 3.68 -11.89
CA PRO A 37 3.68 5.01 -12.49
C PRO A 37 2.41 5.87 -12.45
N ASP A 38 1.24 5.24 -12.41
CA ASP A 38 -0.07 5.88 -12.37
C ASP A 38 -0.69 5.95 -10.97
N SER A 39 0.03 5.49 -9.94
CA SER A 39 -0.42 5.42 -8.54
C SER A 39 -1.66 4.53 -8.29
N LEU A 40 -2.07 3.71 -9.25
CA LEU A 40 -3.16 2.74 -9.08
C LEU A 40 -2.59 1.34 -8.82
N PRO A 41 -3.25 0.47 -8.04
CA PRO A 41 -2.82 -0.92 -7.90
C PRO A 41 -3.03 -1.71 -9.20
N VAL A 42 -2.40 -2.88 -9.28
CA VAL A 42 -2.76 -3.91 -10.25
C VAL A 42 -3.62 -4.95 -9.54
N LEU A 43 -4.86 -5.09 -10.00
CA LEU A 43 -5.83 -6.06 -9.53
C LEU A 43 -6.38 -6.86 -10.72
N GLY A 44 -6.62 -8.15 -10.51
CA GLY A 44 -7.27 -9.02 -11.50
C GLY A 44 -6.40 -10.19 -11.97
N PRO A 45 -6.91 -11.03 -12.88
CA PRO A 45 -6.18 -12.19 -13.37
C PRO A 45 -4.92 -11.79 -14.14
N SER A 46 -3.92 -12.67 -14.11
CA SER A 46 -2.73 -12.54 -14.93
C SER A 46 -3.09 -12.59 -16.40
N SER A 47 -2.41 -11.76 -17.18
CA SER A 47 -2.53 -11.76 -18.63
C SER A 47 -2.01 -13.03 -19.31
N ALA A 48 -1.26 -13.87 -18.59
CA ALA A 48 -0.72 -15.13 -19.09
C ALA A 48 -1.59 -16.34 -18.73
N THR A 49 -2.31 -16.28 -17.61
CA THR A 49 -3.22 -17.35 -17.14
C THR A 49 -4.23 -16.80 -16.13
N PRO A 50 -5.51 -17.23 -16.17
CA PRO A 50 -6.50 -16.85 -15.18
C PRO A 50 -6.25 -17.45 -13.78
N ASP A 51 -5.39 -18.46 -13.65
CA ASP A 51 -5.12 -19.17 -12.38
C ASP A 51 -4.26 -18.34 -11.41
N VAL A 52 -3.66 -17.25 -11.89
CA VAL A 52 -2.85 -16.34 -11.08
C VAL A 52 -3.57 -15.01 -10.96
N ILE A 53 -3.77 -14.53 -9.74
CA ILE A 53 -4.37 -13.22 -9.46
C ILE A 53 -3.30 -12.24 -9.04
N TYR A 54 -3.27 -11.08 -9.69
CA TYR A 54 -2.46 -9.94 -9.27
C TYR A 54 -3.21 -9.10 -8.22
N ALA A 55 -2.49 -8.73 -7.17
CA ALA A 55 -2.98 -7.87 -6.09
C ALA A 55 -1.82 -7.09 -5.45
N PHE A 56 -1.22 -6.16 -6.19
CA PHE A 56 -0.05 -5.39 -5.75
C PHE A 56 -0.13 -3.93 -6.21
N GLY A 57 0.84 -3.10 -5.81
CA GLY A 57 0.98 -1.75 -6.39
C GLY A 57 0.24 -0.62 -5.66
N HIS A 58 -0.31 -0.86 -4.47
CA HIS A 58 -1.10 0.13 -3.71
C HIS A 58 -0.32 1.32 -3.14
N GLY A 59 1.00 1.38 -3.33
CA GLY A 59 1.84 2.49 -2.88
C GLY A 59 1.70 2.78 -1.39
N HIS A 60 1.32 4.02 -1.06
CA HIS A 60 1.18 4.49 0.33
C HIS A 60 -0.20 4.25 0.93
N VAL A 61 -1.19 3.80 0.15
CA VAL A 61 -2.57 3.54 0.60
C VAL A 61 -2.86 2.05 0.82
N GLY A 62 -1.85 1.19 0.71
CA GLY A 62 -2.02 -0.27 0.79
C GLY A 62 -2.68 -0.77 2.07
N MET A 63 -2.35 -0.19 3.23
CA MET A 63 -2.97 -0.59 4.50
C MET A 63 -4.47 -0.27 4.53
N THR A 64 -4.85 0.91 4.05
CA THR A 64 -6.25 1.33 3.96
C THR A 64 -7.02 0.52 2.93
N ALA A 65 -6.41 0.22 1.78
CA ALA A 65 -7.04 -0.49 0.68
C ALA A 65 -7.03 -2.03 0.82
N ALA A 66 -6.27 -2.57 1.78
CA ALA A 66 -6.11 -4.02 1.96
C ALA A 66 -7.43 -4.76 2.18
N PRO A 67 -8.37 -4.31 3.04
CA PRO A 67 -9.64 -5.03 3.24
C PRO A 67 -10.47 -5.14 1.95
N MET A 68 -10.56 -4.05 1.19
CA MET A 68 -11.29 -4.05 -0.08
C MET A 68 -10.61 -4.93 -1.13
N THR A 69 -9.28 -4.89 -1.20
CA THR A 69 -8.49 -5.75 -2.10
C THR A 69 -8.69 -7.23 -1.75
N GLY A 70 -8.69 -7.57 -0.45
CA GLY A 70 -8.96 -8.93 0.01
C GLY A 70 -10.33 -9.43 -0.41
N LYS A 71 -11.38 -8.59 -0.30
CA LYS A 71 -12.73 -8.92 -0.78
C LYS A 71 -12.74 -9.17 -2.29
N ILE A 72 -12.13 -8.29 -3.08
CA ILE A 72 -12.03 -8.45 -4.54
C ILE A 72 -11.32 -9.76 -4.90
N VAL A 73 -10.17 -10.04 -4.29
CA VAL A 73 -9.42 -11.28 -4.54
C VAL A 73 -10.26 -12.50 -4.17
N ALA A 74 -10.98 -12.48 -3.04
CA ALA A 74 -11.85 -13.59 -2.65
C ALA A 74 -13.02 -13.81 -3.62
N ASP A 75 -13.58 -12.75 -4.21
CA ASP A 75 -14.61 -12.85 -5.25
C ASP A 75 -14.03 -13.43 -6.54
N LEU A 76 -12.85 -12.97 -6.97
CA LEU A 76 -12.15 -13.48 -8.16
C LEU A 76 -11.81 -14.97 -8.03
N VAL A 77 -11.25 -15.40 -6.89
CA VAL A 77 -10.94 -16.81 -6.61
C VAL A 77 -12.18 -17.69 -6.68
N ALA A 78 -13.34 -17.17 -6.27
CA ALA A 78 -14.58 -17.91 -6.24
C ALA A 78 -15.43 -17.76 -7.53
N GLY A 79 -14.89 -17.13 -8.58
CA GLY A 79 -15.60 -16.91 -9.83
C GLY A 79 -16.81 -15.97 -9.72
N ARG A 80 -16.84 -15.09 -8.71
CA ARG A 80 -17.90 -14.10 -8.51
C ARG A 80 -17.49 -12.72 -9.05
N PRO A 81 -18.44 -11.91 -9.54
CA PRO A 81 -18.15 -10.53 -9.90
C PRO A 81 -17.75 -9.72 -8.66
N PRO A 82 -16.65 -8.96 -8.69
CA PRO A 82 -16.29 -8.04 -7.61
C PRO A 82 -17.34 -6.95 -7.41
N SER A 83 -17.42 -6.40 -6.20
CA SER A 83 -18.38 -5.34 -5.84
C SER A 83 -18.11 -3.97 -6.47
N ILE A 84 -16.98 -3.78 -7.15
CA ILE A 84 -16.63 -2.57 -7.90
C ILE A 84 -16.06 -2.98 -9.26
N ASP A 85 -16.14 -2.10 -10.25
CA ASP A 85 -15.43 -2.31 -11.51
C ASP A 85 -13.92 -2.28 -11.28
N ILE A 86 -13.24 -3.37 -11.64
CA ILE A 86 -11.79 -3.51 -11.50
C ILE A 86 -11.04 -3.39 -12.82
N ALA A 87 -11.73 -3.14 -13.95
CA ALA A 87 -11.10 -2.95 -15.25
C ALA A 87 -10.00 -1.87 -15.25
N PRO A 88 -10.16 -0.71 -14.56
CA PRO A 88 -9.10 0.31 -14.47
C PRO A 88 -7.81 -0.18 -13.78
N PHE A 89 -7.90 -1.23 -12.97
CA PHE A 89 -6.77 -1.79 -12.22
C PHE A 89 -6.09 -2.96 -12.95
N SER A 90 -6.53 -3.32 -14.16
CA SER A 90 -5.91 -4.39 -14.94
C SER A 90 -4.43 -4.08 -15.24
N ALA A 91 -3.59 -5.13 -15.26
CA ALA A 91 -2.21 -5.01 -15.73
C ALA A 91 -2.12 -4.63 -17.21
N ALA A 92 -3.18 -4.86 -17.99
CA ALA A 92 -3.23 -4.55 -19.41
C ALA A 92 -3.09 -3.05 -19.71
N ARG A 93 -3.32 -2.17 -18.73
CA ARG A 93 -3.21 -0.71 -18.91
C ARG A 93 -1.79 -0.18 -19.16
N PHE A 94 -0.77 -1.01 -18.98
CA PHE A 94 0.64 -0.64 -19.20
C PHE A 94 1.24 -1.26 -20.48
N ARG A 95 0.41 -1.83 -21.35
CA ARG A 95 0.84 -2.48 -22.60
C ARG A 95 0.73 -1.55 -23.80
#